data_AF-A0A820HSJ5-F1
#
_entry.id   AF-A0A820HSJ5-F1
#
_cell.length_a   1.000
_cell.length_b   1.000
_cell.length_c   1.000
_cell.angle_alpha   90.00
_cell.angle_beta   90.00
_cell.angle_gamma   90.00
#
_symmetry.space_group_name_H-M   'P 1'
#
loop_
_entity.id
_entity.type
_entity.pdbx_description
1 polymer ?
#
loop_
_entity_poly.entity_id
_entity_poly.type
_entity_poly.pdbx_seq_one_letter_code
_entity_poly.pdbx_strand_id
1 'polypeptide(L)'
;MHRSLPQPLKLKIVVTDSFNKQCSLLVEQLNQPLELPTIETIKQNAIGYQDLFNFVYADDCDSDERLYIWMGLGKNKTLTIRNSNLNSSSLERKTLLAMEFNAKKNKITESELSSVSEKNDPDEIKATILYDPLTYMSYAIRFEISTKTSKAEETVLIPIEKMLSE
;
A
#
# COMPACT_ATOMS: atom_id res chain seq x y z
N MET A 1 9.70 -7.82 -22.43
CA MET A 1 11.09 -7.33 -22.52
C MET A 1 11.38 -6.62 -21.21
N HIS A 2 12.21 -7.20 -20.34
CA HIS A 2 12.61 -6.52 -19.10
C HIS A 2 13.46 -5.29 -19.44
N ARG A 3 12.98 -4.09 -19.14
CA ARG A 3 13.81 -2.89 -19.11
C ARG A 3 14.33 -2.74 -17.69
N SER A 4 15.52 -3.28 -17.43
CA SER A 4 16.25 -2.89 -16.22
C SER A 4 16.36 -1.36 -16.21
N LEU A 5 16.21 -0.75 -15.03
CA LEU A 5 16.51 0.68 -14.84
C LEU A 5 17.86 0.98 -15.52
N PRO A 6 17.99 2.06 -16.29
CA PRO A 6 19.24 2.39 -16.96
C PRO A 6 20.36 2.37 -15.91
N GLN A 7 21.45 1.66 -16.22
CA GLN A 7 22.60 1.66 -15.33
C GLN A 7 23.01 3.12 -15.07
N PRO A 8 23.25 3.51 -13.80
CA PRO A 8 23.72 4.85 -13.52
C PRO A 8 24.99 5.11 -14.34
N LEU A 9 25.01 6.20 -15.10
CA LEU A 9 26.13 6.54 -15.96
C LEU A 9 27.33 6.88 -15.08
N LYS A 10 28.41 6.10 -15.19
CA LYS A 10 29.68 6.38 -14.51
C LYS A 10 30.75 6.74 -15.54
N LEU A 11 31.23 7.98 -15.49
CA LEU A 11 32.32 8.47 -16.33
C LEU A 11 33.58 8.61 -15.47
N LYS A 12 34.64 7.89 -15.83
CA LYS A 12 35.98 8.09 -15.24
C LYS A 12 36.84 8.87 -16.22
N ILE A 13 37.14 10.11 -15.86
CA ILE A 13 38.05 10.97 -16.61
C ILE A 13 39.43 10.83 -15.97
N VAL A 14 40.40 10.28 -16.69
CA VAL A 14 41.79 10.18 -16.24
C VAL A 14 42.60 11.26 -16.93
N VAL A 15 43.16 12.17 -16.14
CA VAL A 15 44.07 13.22 -16.61
C VAL A 15 45.48 12.76 -16.29
N THR A 16 46.33 12.67 -17.31
CA THR A 16 47.76 12.37 -17.16
C THR A 16 48.55 13.63 -17.48
N ASP A 17 49.46 14.02 -16.59
CA ASP A 17 50.35 15.17 -16.83
C ASP A 17 51.59 14.78 -17.66
N SER A 18 52.39 15.78 -18.03
CA SER A 18 53.65 15.59 -18.76
C SER A 18 54.75 14.89 -17.95
N PHE A 19 54.52 14.63 -16.65
CA PHE A 19 55.38 13.86 -15.75
C PHE A 19 54.83 12.46 -15.46
N ASN A 20 53.88 11.96 -16.25
CA ASN A 20 53.20 10.66 -16.07
C ASN A 20 52.43 10.52 -14.74
N LYS A 21 52.11 11.60 -14.04
CA LYS A 21 51.23 11.55 -12.87
C LYS A 21 49.78 11.52 -13.35
N GLN A 22 48.99 10.67 -12.72
CA GLN A 22 47.58 10.50 -13.04
C GLN A 22 46.69 11.07 -11.94
N CYS A 23 45.67 11.80 -12.33
CA CYS A 23 44.52 12.14 -11.50
C CYS A 23 43.26 11.58 -12.17
N SER A 24 42.30 11.10 -11.39
CA SER A 24 41.02 10.64 -11.92
C SER A 24 39.86 11.39 -11.30
N LEU A 25 38.98 11.91 -12.14
CA LEU A 25 37.67 12.42 -11.77
C LEU A 25 36.62 11.35 -12.09
N LEU A 26 35.77 11.02 -11.12
CA LEU A 26 34.62 10.16 -11.30
C LEU A 26 33.36 11.02 -11.30
N VAL A 27 32.59 10.96 -12.38
CA VAL A 27 31.28 11.60 -12.51
C VAL A 27 30.23 10.50 -12.54
N GLU A 28 29.34 10.48 -11.55
CA GLU A 28 28.24 9.53 -11.48
C GLU A 28 26.91 10.27 -11.68
N GLN A 29 26.15 9.91 -12.72
CA GLN A 29 24.76 10.33 -12.86
C GLN A 29 23.89 9.25 -12.21
N LEU A 30 23.31 9.59 -11.07
CA LEU A 30 22.33 8.75 -10.39
C LEU A 30 20.98 8.87 -11.13
N ASN A 31 20.23 7.77 -11.17
CA ASN A 31 18.85 7.82 -11.61
C ASN A 31 18.09 8.77 -10.67
N GLN A 32 17.24 9.64 -11.22
CA GLN A 32 16.34 10.44 -10.39
C GLN A 32 15.47 9.49 -9.56
N PRO A 33 15.18 9.82 -8.28
CA PRO A 33 14.25 9.05 -7.49
C PRO A 33 12.90 9.03 -8.21
N LEU A 34 12.30 7.85 -8.36
CA LEU A 34 10.94 7.75 -8.83
C LEU A 34 10.02 8.45 -7.80
N GLU A 35 9.11 9.31 -8.27
CA GLU A 35 8.14 10.01 -7.42
C GLU A 35 6.97 9.09 -7.03
N LEU A 36 7.30 7.90 -6.52
CA LEU A 36 6.31 6.92 -6.09
C LEU A 36 5.84 7.21 -4.66
N PRO A 37 4.52 7.14 -4.39
CA PRO A 37 3.98 7.24 -3.05
C PRO A 37 4.61 6.20 -2.10
N THR A 38 5.14 6.67 -0.98
CA THR A 38 5.66 5.82 0.10
C THR A 38 4.79 5.92 1.34
N ILE A 39 4.98 4.99 2.29
CA ILE A 39 4.32 5.08 3.60
C ILE A 39 4.58 6.42 4.29
N GLU A 40 5.77 7.01 4.15
CA GLU A 40 6.09 8.33 4.70
C GLU A 40 5.26 9.43 4.05
N THR A 41 5.15 9.43 2.72
CA THR A 41 4.32 10.42 2.01
C THR A 41 2.85 10.30 2.42
N ILE A 42 2.34 9.09 2.61
CA ILE A 42 0.98 8.87 3.12
C ILE A 42 0.84 9.37 4.55
N LYS A 43 1.79 9.06 5.45
CA LYS A 43 1.76 9.55 6.85
C LYS A 43 1.77 11.07 6.93
N GLN A 44 2.53 11.75 6.09
CA GLN A 44 2.58 13.22 6.03
C GLN A 44 1.25 13.81 5.56
N ASN A 45 0.58 13.15 4.59
CA ASN A 45 -0.69 13.60 4.02
C ASN A 45 -1.92 13.16 4.84
N ALA A 46 -1.78 12.16 5.71
CA ALA A 46 -2.82 11.60 6.56
C ALA A 46 -3.04 12.44 7.84
N ILE A 47 -3.25 13.76 7.67
CA ILE A 47 -3.57 14.66 8.78
C ILE A 47 -4.92 14.23 9.39
N GLY A 48 -4.93 13.86 10.67
CA GLY A 48 -6.14 13.45 11.39
C GLY A 48 -6.22 11.96 11.75
N TYR A 49 -5.25 11.16 11.33
CA TYR A 49 -5.10 9.77 11.75
C TYR A 49 -4.24 9.67 13.02
N GLN A 50 -4.68 8.86 13.96
CA GLN A 50 -3.96 8.54 15.19
C GLN A 50 -2.85 7.52 14.90
N ASP A 51 -3.20 6.45 14.19
CA ASP A 51 -2.30 5.34 13.87
C ASP A 51 -2.49 4.92 12.41
N LEU A 52 -1.39 4.83 11.65
CA LEU A 52 -1.39 4.13 10.36
C LEU A 52 -0.93 2.69 10.63
N PHE A 53 -1.79 1.71 10.37
CA PHE A 53 -1.50 0.31 10.65
C PHE A 53 -0.74 -0.37 9.53
N ASN A 54 -1.17 -0.11 8.28
CA ASN A 54 -0.52 -0.75 7.16
C ASN A 54 -0.62 0.04 5.87
N PHE A 55 0.35 -0.23 4.99
CA PHE A 55 0.49 0.29 3.64
C PHE A 55 0.97 -0.86 2.76
N VAL A 56 0.04 -1.43 1.99
CA VAL A 56 0.31 -2.53 1.05
C VAL A 56 0.41 -1.92 -0.34
N TYR A 57 1.37 -2.34 -1.14
CA TYR A 57 1.59 -1.79 -2.46
C TYR A 57 2.12 -2.82 -3.46
N ALA A 58 1.87 -2.57 -4.73
CA ALA A 58 2.51 -3.27 -5.84
C ALA A 58 2.91 -2.25 -6.91
N ASP A 59 4.12 -2.40 -7.43
CA ASP A 59 4.67 -1.52 -8.45
C ASP A 59 4.43 -2.12 -9.83
N ASP A 60 4.04 -1.28 -10.79
CA ASP A 60 4.09 -1.60 -12.21
C ASP A 60 5.43 -1.09 -12.78
N CYS A 61 6.33 -2.02 -13.08
CA CYS A 61 7.65 -1.70 -13.63
C CYS A 61 7.61 -1.29 -15.11
N ASP A 62 6.49 -1.52 -15.81
CA ASP A 62 6.32 -1.10 -17.20
C ASP A 62 5.83 0.36 -17.29
N SER A 63 4.96 0.80 -16.37
CA SER A 63 4.44 2.18 -16.32
C SER A 63 5.15 3.09 -15.31
N ASP A 64 6.04 2.55 -14.48
CA ASP A 64 6.66 3.26 -13.36
C ASP A 64 5.62 3.84 -12.37
N GLU A 65 4.51 3.12 -12.16
CA GLU A 65 3.41 3.51 -11.26
C GLU A 65 3.32 2.57 -10.04
N ARG A 66 2.70 3.05 -8.96
CA ARG A 66 2.43 2.26 -7.75
C ARG A 66 0.96 2.25 -7.42
N LEU A 67 0.38 1.05 -7.38
CA LEU A 67 -0.90 0.83 -6.75
C LEU A 67 -0.67 0.56 -5.26
N TYR A 68 -1.51 1.14 -4.43
CA TYR A 68 -1.42 0.95 -2.99
C TYR A 68 -2.78 0.99 -2.31
N ILE A 69 -2.86 0.38 -1.14
CA ILE A 69 -3.96 0.51 -0.20
C ILE A 69 -3.39 0.67 1.20
N TRP A 70 -4.00 1.53 1.99
CA TRP A 70 -3.59 1.72 3.38
C TRP A 70 -4.78 1.69 4.31
N MET A 71 -4.48 1.34 5.57
CA MET A 71 -5.44 1.28 6.65
C MET A 71 -4.93 2.09 7.85
N GLY A 72 -5.79 2.97 8.38
CA GLY A 72 -5.45 3.81 9.53
C GLY A 72 -6.65 4.06 10.45
N LEU A 73 -6.38 4.34 11.72
CA LEU A 73 -7.39 4.76 12.70
C LEU A 73 -7.46 6.28 12.75
N GLY A 74 -8.62 6.85 12.46
CA GLY A 74 -8.89 8.26 12.68
C GLY A 74 -8.92 8.61 14.18
N LYS A 75 -8.71 9.88 14.53
CA LYS A 75 -8.87 10.38 15.91
C LYS A 75 -10.25 10.09 16.50
N ASN A 76 -11.27 10.01 15.65
CA ASN A 76 -12.65 9.66 15.99
C ASN A 76 -12.89 8.15 16.14
N LYS A 77 -11.83 7.33 16.19
CA LYS A 77 -11.90 5.87 16.31
C LYS A 77 -12.56 5.16 15.12
N THR A 78 -12.68 5.85 13.99
CA THR A 78 -13.12 5.25 12.72
C THR A 78 -11.92 4.63 12.01
N LEU A 79 -12.05 3.36 11.62
CA LEU A 79 -11.05 2.70 10.80
C LEU A 79 -11.27 3.10 9.34
N THR A 80 -10.30 3.78 8.73
CA THR A 80 -10.37 4.16 7.33
C THR A 80 -9.43 3.32 6.51
N ILE A 81 -9.94 2.87 5.36
CA ILE A 81 -9.18 2.19 4.32
C ILE A 81 -9.26 3.05 3.08
N ARG A 82 -8.14 3.28 2.40
CA ARG A 82 -8.11 4.08 1.17
C ARG A 82 -7.11 3.53 0.18
N ASN A 83 -7.49 3.54 -1.10
CA ASN A 83 -6.63 3.08 -2.19
C ASN A 83 -5.94 4.24 -2.93
N SER A 84 -5.08 3.91 -3.90
CA SER A 84 -4.35 4.87 -4.75
C SER A 84 -5.26 5.78 -5.56
N ASN A 85 -6.44 5.31 -5.95
CA ASN A 85 -7.44 6.07 -6.72
C ASN A 85 -8.37 6.93 -5.83
N LEU A 86 -7.97 7.15 -4.58
CA LEU A 86 -8.68 7.96 -3.59
C LEU A 86 -10.01 7.37 -3.12
N ASN A 87 -10.41 6.18 -3.60
CA ASN A 87 -11.56 5.45 -3.08
C ASN A 87 -11.32 5.11 -1.62
N SER A 88 -12.35 5.26 -0.80
CA SER A 88 -12.22 5.09 0.65
C SER A 88 -13.43 4.41 1.27
N SER A 89 -13.17 3.66 2.33
CA SER A 89 -14.18 3.06 3.20
C SER A 89 -13.88 3.44 4.63
N SER A 90 -14.91 3.89 5.35
CA SER A 90 -14.82 4.24 6.77
C SER A 90 -15.68 3.26 7.57
N LEU A 91 -15.04 2.53 8.47
CA LEU A 91 -15.63 1.49 9.27
C LEU A 91 -15.64 1.93 10.74
N GLU A 92 -16.82 2.30 11.22
CA GLU A 92 -17.07 2.47 12.65
C GLU A 92 -17.41 1.12 13.28
N ARG A 93 -17.33 1.03 14.62
CA ARG A 93 -17.70 -0.21 15.32
C ARG A 93 -19.15 -0.62 15.03
N LYS A 94 -20.08 0.33 14.92
CA LYS A 94 -21.48 0.06 14.54
C LYS A 94 -21.60 -0.54 13.14
N THR A 95 -20.82 -0.04 12.19
CA THR A 95 -20.76 -0.59 10.83
C THR A 95 -20.23 -2.02 10.85
N LEU A 96 -19.12 -2.27 11.57
CA LEU A 96 -18.58 -3.62 11.72
C LEU A 96 -19.58 -4.59 12.35
N LEU A 97 -20.30 -4.18 13.40
CA LEU A 97 -21.36 -4.99 14.02
C LEU A 97 -22.48 -5.35 13.04
N ALA A 98 -22.90 -4.40 12.19
CA ALA A 98 -23.90 -4.67 11.17
C ALA A 98 -23.39 -5.67 10.11
N MET A 99 -22.12 -5.56 9.73
CA MET A 99 -21.48 -6.51 8.81
C MET A 99 -21.35 -7.91 9.43
N GLU A 100 -20.92 -8.01 10.69
CA GLU A 100 -20.86 -9.27 11.47
C GLU A 100 -22.23 -9.94 11.58
N PHE A 101 -23.29 -9.16 11.84
CA PHE A 101 -24.66 -9.66 11.85
C PHE A 101 -25.08 -10.23 10.49
N ASN A 102 -24.78 -9.51 9.40
CA ASN A 102 -25.07 -9.98 8.03
C ASN A 102 -24.24 -11.22 7.67
N ALA A 103 -22.97 -11.27 8.08
CA ALA A 103 -22.10 -12.42 7.85
C ALA A 103 -22.65 -13.68 8.53
N LYS A 104 -23.06 -13.55 9.80
CA LYS A 104 -23.71 -14.61 10.56
C LYS A 104 -25.03 -15.07 9.93
N LYS A 105 -25.87 -14.12 9.50
CA LYS A 105 -27.17 -14.42 8.85
C LYS A 105 -26.99 -15.21 7.56
N ASN A 106 -26.00 -14.82 6.75
CA ASN A 106 -25.74 -15.42 5.43
C ASN A 106 -24.73 -16.57 5.47
N LYS A 107 -24.16 -16.89 6.64
CA LYS A 107 -23.11 -17.89 6.86
C LYS A 107 -21.89 -17.70 5.97
N ILE A 108 -21.45 -16.46 5.79
CA ILE A 108 -20.23 -16.12 5.02
C ILE A 108 -19.07 -15.82 5.96
N THR A 109 -17.86 -16.21 5.56
CA THR A 109 -16.61 -15.99 6.33
C THR A 109 -15.73 -14.90 5.72
N GLU A 110 -16.09 -14.41 4.53
CA GLU A 110 -15.40 -13.35 3.82
C GLU A 110 -16.42 -12.40 3.21
N SER A 111 -16.15 -11.09 3.27
CA SER A 111 -16.96 -10.07 2.58
C SER A 111 -16.04 -9.02 1.97
N GLU A 112 -16.20 -8.80 0.67
CA GLU A 112 -15.46 -7.76 -0.04
C GLU A 112 -15.95 -6.36 0.35
N LEU A 113 -15.02 -5.41 0.43
CA LEU A 113 -15.29 -3.99 0.58
C LEU A 113 -15.29 -3.33 -0.79
N SER A 114 -16.44 -3.36 -1.46
CA SER A 114 -16.59 -2.82 -2.82
C SER A 114 -16.34 -1.32 -2.94
N SER A 115 -16.37 -0.57 -1.83
CA SER A 115 -16.08 0.88 -1.81
C SER A 115 -14.60 1.22 -1.98
N VAL A 116 -13.71 0.25 -1.80
CA VAL A 116 -12.24 0.41 -1.99
C VAL A 116 -11.66 -0.60 -2.96
N SER A 117 -12.41 -1.65 -3.27
CA SER A 117 -12.01 -2.67 -4.24
C SER A 117 -12.29 -2.18 -5.65
N GLU A 118 -11.35 -2.42 -6.56
CA GLU A 118 -11.32 -1.91 -7.91
C GLU A 118 -10.62 -2.91 -8.83
N LYS A 119 -11.14 -3.05 -10.05
CA LYS A 119 -10.58 -3.95 -11.05
C LYS A 119 -10.56 -3.26 -12.41
N ASN A 120 -9.36 -2.89 -12.84
CA ASN A 120 -9.05 -2.29 -14.14
C ASN A 120 -7.97 -3.15 -14.83
N ASP A 121 -8.37 -4.27 -15.45
CA ASP A 121 -7.45 -5.24 -16.08
C ASP A 121 -6.29 -4.56 -16.84
N PRO A 122 -5.01 -4.78 -16.46
CA PRO A 122 -4.48 -5.82 -15.57
C PRO A 122 -4.40 -5.49 -14.06
N ASP A 123 -4.81 -4.30 -13.67
CA ASP A 123 -4.69 -3.75 -12.33
C ASP A 123 -5.90 -4.12 -11.46
N GLU A 124 -5.63 -4.55 -10.23
CA GLU A 124 -6.67 -4.95 -9.29
C GLU A 124 -6.26 -4.58 -7.86
N ILE A 125 -7.18 -3.96 -7.13
CA ILE A 125 -7.08 -3.70 -5.70
C ILE A 125 -8.30 -4.35 -5.06
N LYS A 126 -8.11 -5.24 -4.10
CA LYS A 126 -9.20 -5.90 -3.40
C LYS A 126 -8.97 -5.84 -1.90
N ALA A 127 -10.02 -5.47 -1.17
CA ALA A 127 -10.03 -5.50 0.28
C ALA A 127 -11.17 -6.40 0.76
N THR A 128 -10.84 -7.42 1.55
CA THR A 128 -11.79 -8.43 2.02
C THR A 128 -11.77 -8.47 3.54
N ILE A 129 -12.90 -8.21 4.19
CA ILE A 129 -13.06 -8.46 5.63
C ILE A 129 -13.18 -9.95 5.87
N LEU A 130 -12.40 -10.44 6.83
CA LEU A 130 -12.41 -11.82 7.29
C LEU A 130 -13.17 -11.95 8.61
N TYR A 131 -14.05 -12.94 8.67
CA TYR A 131 -14.84 -13.27 9.85
C TYR A 131 -14.41 -14.62 10.42
N ASP A 132 -14.37 -14.72 11.74
CA ASP A 132 -14.12 -15.98 12.42
C ASP A 132 -15.28 -16.97 12.11
N PRO A 133 -15.01 -18.20 11.68
CA PRO A 133 -16.05 -19.12 11.21
C PRO A 133 -16.99 -19.61 12.32
N LEU A 134 -16.60 -19.50 13.60
CA LEU A 134 -17.40 -19.96 14.73
C LEU A 134 -18.29 -18.83 15.28
N THR A 135 -17.73 -17.64 15.40
CA THR A 135 -18.35 -16.48 16.06
C THR A 135 -18.91 -15.46 15.07
N TYR A 136 -18.45 -15.48 13.83
CA TYR A 136 -18.69 -14.48 12.78
C TYR A 136 -18.24 -13.06 13.17
N MET A 137 -17.32 -12.95 14.13
CA MET A 137 -16.70 -11.68 14.48
C MET A 137 -15.64 -11.32 13.44
N SER A 138 -15.62 -10.06 13.02
CA SER A 138 -14.58 -9.55 12.12
C SER A 138 -13.26 -9.50 12.87
N TYR A 139 -12.17 -10.01 12.29
CA TYR A 139 -10.86 -10.05 12.96
C TYR A 139 -9.72 -9.46 12.13
N ALA A 140 -9.82 -9.50 10.81
CA ALA A 140 -8.78 -9.01 9.91
C ALA A 140 -9.37 -8.53 8.58
N ILE A 141 -8.55 -7.81 7.84
CA ILE A 141 -8.80 -7.40 6.45
C ILE A 141 -7.65 -7.91 5.60
N ARG A 142 -7.96 -8.69 4.57
CA ARG A 142 -7.02 -9.13 3.55
C ARG A 142 -7.01 -8.11 2.41
N PHE A 143 -5.83 -7.60 2.11
CA PHE A 143 -5.57 -6.72 0.98
C PHE A 143 -4.83 -7.51 -0.10
N GLU A 144 -5.37 -7.49 -1.31
CA GLU A 144 -4.77 -8.11 -2.49
C GLU A 144 -4.59 -6.99 -3.53
N ILE A 145 -3.37 -6.76 -3.98
CA ILE A 145 -3.04 -5.77 -5.01
C ILE A 145 -2.30 -6.49 -6.14
N SER A 146 -2.74 -6.27 -7.37
CA SER A 146 -2.11 -6.77 -8.58
C SER A 146 -1.89 -5.60 -9.53
N THR A 147 -0.70 -5.53 -10.10
CA THR A 147 -0.41 -4.75 -11.31
C THR A 147 -0.12 -5.73 -12.46
N LYS A 148 0.20 -5.20 -13.63
CA LYS A 148 0.70 -6.01 -14.75
C LYS A 148 1.97 -6.81 -14.41
N THR A 149 2.86 -6.27 -13.58
CA THR A 149 4.20 -6.83 -13.34
C THR A 149 4.41 -7.37 -11.92
N SER A 150 3.55 -7.03 -10.97
CA SER A 150 3.73 -7.36 -9.55
C SER A 150 2.41 -7.72 -8.88
N LYS A 151 2.50 -8.46 -7.77
CA LYS A 151 1.39 -8.78 -6.89
C LYS A 151 1.83 -8.70 -5.44
N ALA A 152 0.95 -8.21 -4.58
CA ALA A 152 1.12 -8.17 -3.14
C ALA A 152 -0.16 -8.63 -2.46
N GLU A 153 -0.02 -9.43 -1.41
CA GLU A 153 -1.11 -9.86 -0.57
C GLU A 153 -0.69 -9.71 0.90
N GLU A 154 -1.53 -9.08 1.70
CA GLU A 154 -1.26 -8.89 3.11
C GLU A 154 -2.55 -8.93 3.92
N THR A 155 -2.52 -9.59 5.08
CA THR A 155 -3.65 -9.66 6.01
C THR A 155 -3.36 -8.87 7.26
N VAL A 156 -4.23 -7.93 7.59
CA VAL A 156 -4.03 -6.96 8.67
C VAL A 156 -5.13 -7.10 9.71
N LEU A 157 -4.74 -7.24 10.98
CA LEU A 157 -5.69 -7.34 12.08
C LEU A 157 -6.48 -6.05 12.25
N ILE A 158 -7.78 -6.19 12.51
CA ILE A 158 -8.64 -5.05 12.85
C ILE A 158 -8.34 -4.67 14.31
N PRO A 159 -7.99 -3.41 14.60
CA PRO A 159 -7.60 -2.97 15.94
C PRO A 159 -8.83 -2.69 16.82
N ILE A 160 -9.67 -3.72 17.06
CA ILE A 160 -10.97 -3.58 17.73
C ILE A 160 -10.85 -2.90 19.10
N GLU A 161 -9.83 -3.25 19.89
CA GLU A 161 -9.60 -2.66 21.21
C GLU A 161 -9.38 -1.14 21.13
N LYS A 162 -8.62 -0.67 20.14
CA LYS A 162 -8.38 0.76 19.92
C LYS A 162 -9.62 1.50 19.44
N MET A 163 -10.57 0.80 18.83
CA MET A 163 -11.87 1.35 18.41
C MET A 163 -12.88 1.45 19.56
N LEU A 164 -12.63 0.77 20.68
CA LEU A 164 -13.52 0.72 21.85
C LEU A 164 -13.05 1.57 23.03
N SER A 165 -11.76 1.90 23.11
CA SER A 165 -11.19 2.69 24.21
C SER A 165 -11.76 4.12 24.23
N GLU A 166 -12.40 4.51 25.33
CA GLU A 166 -12.87 5.88 25.67
C GLU A 166 -11.72 6.88 25.79
#